data_AF-A0A842UKS0-F1
#
_entry.id   AF-A0A842UKS0-F1
#
_cell.length_a   1.000
_cell.length_b   1.000
_cell.length_c   1.000
_cell.angle_alpha   90.00
_cell.angle_beta   90.00
_cell.angle_gamma   90.00
#
_symmetry.space_group_name_H-M   'P 1'
#
loop_
_entity.id
_entity.type
_entity.pdbx_description
1 polymer ?
#
loop_
_entity_poly.entity_id
_entity_poly.type
_entity_poly.pdbx_seq_one_letter_code
_entity_poly.pdbx_strand_id
1 'polypeptide(L)'
;MIEDFIIPLIAIAAAELGDKTQISILLLSSKTKKHLHLLLGAVLAFAIVDGLAILAGTWITTVIPFDYLKIISAIVFIIIGIFMLISKDGEEKETKQKNPFFAAFLLIMLTEWGDKTQIAAAIFATQYNGIFVFFGTMTALTILTLIAIFFGKIIITRLNKKIINKIAGIVFIILGLAFFIL
;
A
#
# COMPACT_ATOMS: atom_id res chain seq x y z
N MET A 1 9.49 16.97 7.38
CA MET A 1 8.44 17.46 6.45
C MET A 1 8.53 16.80 5.08
N ILE A 2 9.64 16.93 4.34
CA ILE A 2 9.79 16.26 3.02
C ILE A 2 9.90 14.74 3.20
N GLU A 3 10.67 14.29 4.19
CA GLU A 3 10.86 12.87 4.51
C GLU A 3 9.55 12.17 4.90
N ASP A 4 8.71 12.84 5.69
CA ASP A 4 7.37 12.41 6.12
C ASP A 4 6.44 12.10 4.94
N PHE A 5 6.71 12.66 3.75
CA PHE A 5 5.98 12.38 2.52
C PHE A 5 6.72 11.36 1.64
N ILE A 6 8.03 11.54 1.44
CA ILE A 6 8.82 10.71 0.51
C ILE A 6 8.99 9.28 1.01
N ILE A 7 9.25 9.08 2.30
CA ILE A 7 9.50 7.75 2.86
C ILE A 7 8.24 6.86 2.73
N PRO A 8 7.05 7.30 3.17
CA PRO A 8 5.82 6.54 2.94
C PRO A 8 5.51 6.35 1.46
N LEU A 9 5.70 7.38 0.63
CA LEU A 9 5.46 7.28 -0.81
C LEU A 9 6.29 6.17 -1.44
N ILE A 10 7.60 6.13 -1.19
CA ILE A 10 8.49 5.12 -1.78
C ILE A 10 8.19 3.74 -1.19
N ALA A 11 8.00 3.65 0.12
CA ALA A 11 7.76 2.38 0.81
C ALA A 11 6.44 1.74 0.37
N ILE A 12 5.34 2.51 0.37
CA ILE A 12 4.02 2.03 -0.08
C ILE A 12 4.07 1.72 -1.57
N ALA A 13 4.69 2.56 -2.39
CA ALA A 13 4.84 2.28 -3.82
C ALA A 13 5.59 0.97 -4.06
N ALA A 14 6.70 0.74 -3.35
CA ALA A 14 7.47 -0.49 -3.45
C ALA A 14 6.64 -1.70 -3.00
N ALA A 15 5.90 -1.57 -1.90
CA ALA A 15 5.11 -2.67 -1.34
C ALA A 15 3.91 -3.08 -2.19
N GLU A 16 3.26 -2.12 -2.84
CA GLU A 16 2.10 -2.38 -3.67
C GLU A 16 2.45 -2.71 -5.12
N LEU A 17 3.62 -2.30 -5.62
CA LEU A 17 3.98 -2.51 -7.03
C LEU A 17 3.88 -3.99 -7.42
N GLY A 18 3.02 -4.30 -8.39
CA GLY A 18 2.83 -5.67 -8.86
C GLY A 18 2.14 -6.61 -7.88
N ASP A 19 1.56 -6.12 -6.78
CA ASP A 19 0.77 -6.93 -5.86
C ASP A 19 -0.63 -7.24 -6.42
N LYS A 20 -1.34 -8.16 -5.73
CA LYS A 20 -2.67 -8.67 -6.07
C LYS A 20 -3.68 -7.56 -6.33
N THR A 21 -3.64 -6.48 -5.57
CA THR A 21 -4.58 -5.36 -5.72
C THR A 21 -4.34 -4.63 -7.03
N GLN A 22 -3.08 -4.37 -7.40
CA GLN A 22 -2.76 -3.76 -8.70
C GLN A 22 -3.16 -4.64 -9.87
N ILE A 23 -2.97 -5.96 -9.75
CA ILE A 23 -3.37 -6.90 -10.81
C ILE A 23 -4.90 -6.99 -10.91
N SER A 24 -5.59 -6.95 -9.78
CA SER A 24 -7.07 -6.93 -9.76
C SER A 24 -7.61 -5.65 -10.41
N ILE A 25 -7.01 -4.50 -10.12
CA ILE A 25 -7.34 -3.22 -10.78
C ILE A 25 -7.07 -3.30 -12.29
N LEU A 26 -5.95 -3.90 -12.69
CA LEU A 26 -5.63 -4.15 -14.10
C LEU A 26 -6.68 -5.02 -14.78
N LEU A 27 -7.08 -6.12 -14.15
CA LEU A 27 -8.09 -7.03 -14.70
C LEU A 27 -9.44 -6.31 -14.83
N LEU A 28 -9.82 -5.51 -13.83
CA LEU A 28 -11.03 -4.69 -13.88
C LEU A 28 -10.97 -3.61 -14.95
N SER A 29 -9.81 -2.97 -15.14
CA SER A 29 -9.62 -1.94 -16.18
C SER A 29 -9.78 -2.52 -17.58
N SER A 30 -9.37 -3.77 -17.80
CA SER A 30 -9.54 -4.47 -19.08
C SER A 30 -11.01 -4.78 -19.42
N LYS A 31 -11.89 -4.85 -18.41
CA LYS A 31 -13.32 -5.20 -18.55
C LYS A 31 -14.24 -3.98 -18.60
N THR A 32 -13.70 -2.75 -18.51
CA THR A 32 -14.50 -1.52 -18.50
C THR A 32 -13.92 -0.43 -19.39
N LYS A 33 -14.79 0.40 -19.96
CA LYS A 33 -14.41 1.64 -20.67
C LYS A 33 -14.44 2.86 -19.75
N LYS A 34 -15.07 2.76 -18.58
CA LYS A 34 -15.25 3.88 -17.64
C LYS A 34 -14.09 3.96 -16.64
N HIS A 35 -12.88 4.18 -17.15
CA HIS A 35 -11.64 4.18 -16.36
C HIS A 35 -11.64 5.20 -15.21
N LEU A 36 -12.24 6.39 -15.42
CA LEU A 36 -12.35 7.38 -14.36
C LEU A 36 -13.19 6.89 -13.17
N HIS A 37 -14.27 6.13 -13.42
CA HIS A 37 -15.11 5.61 -12.34
C HIS A 37 -14.38 4.52 -11.55
N LEU A 38 -13.59 3.69 -12.25
CA LEU A 38 -12.72 2.70 -11.62
C LEU A 38 -11.66 3.39 -10.73
N LEU A 39 -10.99 4.42 -11.25
CA LEU A 39 -10.01 5.22 -10.50
C LEU A 39 -10.63 5.86 -9.26
N LEU A 40 -11.77 6.54 -9.40
CA LEU A 40 -12.43 7.19 -8.27
C LEU A 40 -12.88 6.20 -7.19
N GLY A 41 -13.39 5.02 -7.61
CA GLY A 41 -13.74 3.96 -6.66
C GLY A 41 -12.51 3.44 -5.91
N ALA A 42 -11.39 3.26 -6.62
CA ALA A 42 -10.14 2.81 -6.02
C ALA A 42 -9.54 3.84 -5.05
N VAL A 43 -9.38 5.08 -5.50
CA VAL A 43 -8.83 6.18 -4.70
C VAL A 43 -9.67 6.44 -3.45
N LEU A 44 -11.00 6.39 -3.56
CA LEU A 44 -11.88 6.54 -2.40
C LEU A 44 -11.69 5.38 -1.40
N ALA A 45 -11.54 4.15 -1.88
CA ALA A 45 -11.31 3.02 -1.00
C ALA A 45 -9.97 3.14 -0.26
N PHE A 46 -8.87 3.41 -0.98
CA PHE A 46 -7.57 3.65 -0.36
C PHE A 46 -7.62 4.80 0.66
N ALA A 47 -8.24 5.93 0.31
CA ALA A 47 -8.37 7.06 1.22
C ALA A 47 -9.07 6.69 2.55
N ILE A 48 -10.03 5.78 2.52
CA ILE A 48 -10.72 5.30 3.72
C ILE A 48 -9.85 4.29 4.49
N VAL A 49 -9.34 3.24 3.83
CA VAL A 49 -8.57 2.18 4.52
C VAL A 49 -7.29 2.76 5.12
N ASP A 50 -6.52 3.50 4.33
CA ASP A 50 -5.25 4.10 4.75
C ASP A 50 -5.48 5.30 5.66
N GLY A 51 -6.53 6.10 5.41
CA GLY A 51 -6.91 7.20 6.28
C GLY A 51 -7.21 6.71 7.70
N LEU A 52 -7.98 5.62 7.84
CA LEU A 52 -8.27 5.01 9.13
C LEU A 52 -7.00 4.46 9.81
N ALA A 53 -6.11 3.83 9.04
CA ALA A 53 -4.86 3.30 9.56
C ALA A 53 -3.93 4.39 10.09
N ILE A 54 -3.80 5.47 9.33
CA ILE A 54 -2.98 6.64 9.68
C ILE A 54 -3.57 7.34 10.90
N LEU A 55 -4.89 7.54 10.96
CA LEU A 55 -5.55 8.08 12.14
C LEU A 55 -5.31 7.20 13.37
N ALA A 56 -5.41 5.88 13.24
CA ALA A 56 -5.11 4.95 14.32
C ALA A 56 -3.64 5.04 14.76
N GLY A 57 -2.70 5.11 13.82
CA GLY A 57 -1.27 5.29 14.09
C GLY A 57 -0.97 6.59 14.82
N THR A 58 -1.54 7.71 14.36
CA THR A 58 -1.41 9.00 15.06
C THR A 58 -2.02 8.94 16.46
N TRP A 59 -3.18 8.29 16.63
CA TRP A 59 -3.79 8.13 17.94
C TRP A 59 -2.93 7.28 18.90
N ILE A 60 -2.29 6.23 18.39
CA ILE A 60 -1.38 5.36 19.17
C ILE A 60 -0.24 6.16 19.80
N THR A 61 0.26 7.21 19.16
CA THR A 61 1.32 8.08 19.72
C THR A 61 0.93 8.78 21.01
N THR A 62 -0.37 8.93 21.27
CA THR A 62 -0.88 9.56 22.50
C THR A 62 -0.95 8.58 23.67
N VAL A 63 -0.88 7.27 23.40
CA VAL A 63 -1.05 6.20 24.38
C VAL A 63 0.27 5.48 24.67
N ILE A 64 1.09 5.27 23.64
CA ILE A 64 2.33 4.49 23.73
C ILE A 64 3.54 5.43 23.68
N PRO A 65 4.49 5.33 24.63
CA PRO A 65 5.70 6.15 24.60
C PRO A 65 6.55 5.90 23.34
N PHE A 66 7.20 6.95 22.87
CA PHE A 66 7.91 6.97 21.59
C PHE A 66 9.02 5.92 21.47
N ASP A 67 9.74 5.63 22.56
CA ASP A 67 10.82 4.64 22.58
C ASP A 67 10.31 3.22 22.24
N TYR A 68 9.12 2.87 22.73
CA TYR A 68 8.49 1.59 22.40
C TYR A 68 8.00 1.55 20.96
N LEU A 69 7.46 2.67 20.45
CA LEU A 69 6.98 2.78 19.08
C LEU A 69 8.11 2.52 18.09
N LYS A 70 9.30 3.06 18.32
CA LYS A 70 10.47 2.80 17.46
C LYS A 70 10.82 1.32 17.37
N ILE A 71 10.94 0.65 18.52
CA ILE A 71 11.31 -0.76 18.60
C ILE A 71 10.23 -1.65 17.95
N ILE A 72 8.96 -1.39 18.25
CA ILE A 72 7.83 -2.12 17.66
C ILE A 72 7.82 -1.93 16.14
N SER A 73 7.97 -0.69 15.67
CA SER A 73 8.01 -0.35 14.25
C SER A 73 9.13 -1.08 13.53
N ALA A 74 10.35 -1.05 14.09
CA ALA A 74 11.51 -1.75 13.55
C ALA A 74 11.26 -3.24 13.39
N ILE A 75 10.74 -3.89 14.44
CA ILE A 75 10.44 -5.32 14.44
C ILE A 75 9.37 -5.65 13.37
N VAL A 76 8.29 -4.88 13.32
CA VAL A 76 7.19 -5.12 12.36
C VAL A 76 7.66 -4.94 10.92
N PHE A 77 8.44 -3.89 10.62
CA PHE A 77 8.99 -3.67 9.28
C PHE A 77 9.94 -4.79 8.84
N ILE A 78 10.80 -5.28 9.75
CA ILE A 78 11.68 -6.43 9.46
C ILE A 78 10.84 -7.68 9.19
N ILE A 79 9.82 -7.96 10.02
CA ILE A 79 8.93 -9.12 9.83
C ILE A 79 8.19 -9.04 8.50
N ILE A 80 7.59 -7.90 8.17
CA ILE A 80 6.91 -7.68 6.88
C ILE A 80 7.92 -7.87 5.74
N GLY A 81 9.11 -7.29 5.86
CA GLY A 81 10.15 -7.41 4.84
C GLY A 81 10.56 -8.86 4.58
N ILE A 82 10.84 -9.64 5.64
CA ILE A 82 11.14 -11.08 5.54
C ILE A 82 9.95 -11.84 4.95
N PHE A 83 8.73 -11.54 5.39
CA PHE A 83 7.52 -12.17 4.87
C PHE A 83 7.37 -11.92 3.36
N MET A 84 7.69 -10.73 2.88
CA MET A 84 7.68 -10.40 1.44
C MET A 84 8.75 -11.17 0.65
N LEU A 85 9.93 -11.41 1.23
CA LEU A 85 10.98 -12.21 0.59
C LEU A 85 10.61 -13.68 0.39
N ILE A 86 9.75 -14.23 1.27
CA ILE A 86 9.40 -15.66 1.30
C ILE A 86 8.02 -15.91 0.68
N SER A 87 7.14 -14.91 0.66
CA SER A 87 5.78 -15.03 0.16
C SER A 87 5.74 -15.44 -1.31
N LYS A 88 4.95 -16.48 -1.57
CA LYS A 88 4.58 -16.91 -2.92
C LYS A 88 3.27 -16.23 -3.32
N ASP A 89 3.17 -15.92 -4.61
CA ASP A 89 2.05 -15.22 -5.20
C ASP A 89 0.72 -15.87 -4.79
N GLY A 90 -0.21 -15.06 -4.29
CA GLY A 90 -1.57 -15.52 -3.99
C GLY A 90 -2.54 -15.18 -5.11
N GLU A 91 -3.70 -15.82 -5.07
CA GLU A 91 -4.72 -15.71 -6.09
C GLU A 91 -5.25 -14.29 -6.24
N GLU A 92 -5.46 -13.90 -7.50
CA GLU A 92 -6.06 -12.63 -7.90
C GLU A 92 -7.57 -12.74 -7.77
N LYS A 93 -8.20 -11.82 -7.03
CA LYS A 93 -9.64 -11.87 -6.81
C LYS A 93 -10.36 -11.09 -7.91
N GLU A 94 -11.29 -11.76 -8.58
CA GLU A 94 -12.23 -11.09 -9.49
C GLU A 94 -13.56 -10.78 -8.78
N THR A 95 -14.08 -9.56 -8.97
CA THR A 95 -15.42 -9.19 -8.53
C THR A 95 -16.44 -9.34 -9.66
N LYS A 96 -17.65 -9.82 -9.31
CA LYS A 96 -18.79 -9.92 -10.24
C LYS A 96 -19.53 -8.59 -10.47
N GLN A 97 -19.04 -7.49 -9.89
CA GLN A 97 -19.74 -6.22 -9.94
C GLN A 97 -19.73 -5.58 -11.34
N LYS A 98 -20.90 -5.11 -11.79
CA LYS A 98 -21.07 -4.48 -13.11
C LYS A 98 -20.67 -3.01 -13.13
N ASN A 99 -20.80 -2.30 -12.00
CA ASN A 99 -20.39 -0.91 -11.89
C ASN A 99 -18.90 -0.82 -11.53
N PRO A 100 -18.03 -0.26 -12.41
CA PRO A 100 -16.58 -0.20 -12.18
C PRO A 100 -16.19 0.53 -10.89
N PHE A 101 -16.96 1.56 -10.50
CA PHE A 101 -16.72 2.28 -9.25
C PHE A 101 -16.86 1.35 -8.04
N PHE A 102 -18.02 0.70 -7.91
CA PHE A 102 -18.26 -0.23 -6.80
C PHE A 102 -17.40 -1.49 -6.89
N ALA A 103 -17.04 -1.91 -8.10
CA ALA A 103 -16.12 -3.03 -8.31
C ALA A 103 -14.75 -2.74 -7.69
N ALA A 104 -14.11 -1.62 -8.04
CA ALA A 104 -12.84 -1.22 -7.43
C ALA A 104 -13.00 -0.92 -5.94
N PHE A 105 -14.01 -0.14 -5.56
CA PHE A 105 -14.22 0.28 -4.18
C PHE A 105 -14.35 -0.92 -3.23
N LEU A 106 -15.24 -1.87 -3.53
CA LEU A 106 -15.46 -3.04 -2.70
C LEU A 106 -14.30 -4.01 -2.74
N LEU A 107 -13.64 -4.17 -3.90
CA LEU A 107 -12.48 -5.03 -4.01
C LEU A 107 -11.37 -4.54 -3.09
N ILE A 108 -10.98 -3.27 -3.19
CA ILE A 108 -9.90 -2.67 -2.39
C ILE A 108 -10.26 -2.66 -0.91
N MET A 109 -11.49 -2.28 -0.56
CA MET A 109 -11.98 -2.37 0.83
C MET A 109 -11.79 -3.75 1.45
N LEU A 110 -11.99 -4.83 0.67
CA LEU A 110 -11.91 -6.20 1.17
C LEU A 110 -10.50 -6.79 1.08
N THR A 111 -9.67 -6.32 0.16
CA THR A 111 -8.31 -6.83 -0.04
C THR A 111 -7.28 -6.11 0.81
N GLU A 112 -7.45 -4.81 1.03
CA GLU A 112 -6.51 -3.98 1.79
C GLU A 112 -6.80 -3.93 3.30
N TRP A 113 -7.94 -4.46 3.74
CA TRP A 113 -8.27 -4.42 5.16
C TRP A 113 -7.35 -5.33 5.98
N GLY A 114 -6.55 -4.72 6.84
CA GLY A 114 -5.55 -5.37 7.67
C GLY A 114 -4.33 -5.88 6.90
N ASP A 115 -4.08 -5.35 5.70
CA ASP A 115 -2.96 -5.77 4.88
C ASP A 115 -1.61 -5.19 5.38
N LYS A 116 -0.53 -5.64 4.75
CA LYS A 116 0.85 -5.23 5.05
C LYS A 116 1.05 -3.72 4.87
N THR A 117 0.41 -3.09 3.89
CA THR A 117 0.62 -1.68 3.55
C THR A 117 -0.18 -0.75 4.45
N GLN A 118 -1.37 -1.16 4.88
CA GLN A 118 -2.17 -0.50 5.90
C GLN A 118 -1.41 -0.47 7.25
N ILE A 119 -0.81 -1.60 7.64
CA ILE A 119 0.04 -1.65 8.84
C ILE A 119 1.24 -0.71 8.71
N ALA A 120 1.90 -0.69 7.54
CA ALA A 120 3.02 0.22 7.29
C ALA A 120 2.58 1.70 7.36
N ALA A 121 1.44 2.07 6.79
CA ALA A 121 0.89 3.42 6.83
C ALA A 121 0.59 3.87 8.27
N ALA A 122 0.00 3.00 9.09
CA ALA A 122 -0.22 3.26 10.51
C ALA A 122 1.12 3.50 11.24
N ILE A 123 2.13 2.66 10.98
CA ILE A 123 3.44 2.81 11.61
C ILE A 123 4.11 4.12 11.18
N PHE A 124 4.08 4.47 9.90
CA PHE A 124 4.62 5.76 9.44
C PHE A 124 3.96 6.93 10.16
N ALA A 125 2.65 6.87 10.43
CA ALA A 125 1.93 7.88 11.19
C ALA A 125 2.31 7.93 12.69
N THR A 126 3.06 6.95 13.20
CA THR A 126 3.65 6.99 14.55
C THR A 126 5.00 7.71 14.61
N GLN A 127 5.72 7.77 13.48
CA GLN A 127 7.08 8.31 13.39
C GLN A 127 7.12 9.67 12.70
N TYR A 128 6.15 9.93 11.83
CA TYR A 128 6.07 11.11 10.98
C TYR A 128 4.73 11.82 11.14
N ASN A 129 4.64 13.05 10.61
CA ASN A 129 3.38 13.77 10.61
C ASN A 129 2.33 13.06 9.73
N GLY A 130 1.23 12.62 10.35
CA GLY A 130 0.19 11.83 9.70
C GLY A 130 -0.44 12.47 8.45
N ILE A 131 -0.46 13.80 8.34
CA ILE A 131 -0.98 14.49 7.15
C ILE A 131 -0.06 14.25 5.95
N PHE A 132 1.26 14.38 6.14
CA PHE A 132 2.24 14.14 5.08
C PHE A 132 2.31 12.66 4.71
N VAL A 133 2.18 11.77 5.70
CA VAL A 133 2.08 10.33 5.47
C VAL A 133 0.87 10.02 4.60
N PHE A 134 -0.31 10.58 4.91
CA PHE A 134 -1.53 10.39 4.14
C PHE A 134 -1.35 10.81 2.68
N PHE A 135 -0.83 12.01 2.43
CA PHE A 135 -0.60 12.46 1.06
C PHE A 135 0.48 11.64 0.34
N GLY A 136 1.52 11.17 1.03
CA GLY A 136 2.54 10.30 0.46
C GLY A 136 1.98 8.95 0.02
N THR A 137 1.23 8.30 0.90
CA THR A 137 0.52 7.03 0.65
C THR A 137 -0.49 7.19 -0.49
N MET A 138 -1.35 8.22 -0.42
CA MET A 138 -2.36 8.46 -1.47
C MET A 138 -1.74 8.76 -2.83
N THR A 139 -0.62 9.49 -2.86
CA THR A 139 0.11 9.77 -4.10
C THR A 139 0.67 8.48 -4.70
N ALA A 140 1.31 7.63 -3.89
CA ALA A 140 1.81 6.33 -4.33
C ALA A 140 0.69 5.47 -4.94
N LEU A 141 -0.40 5.27 -4.19
CA LEU A 141 -1.51 4.39 -4.59
C LEU A 141 -2.25 4.93 -5.82
N THR A 142 -2.41 6.25 -5.92
CA THR A 142 -3.04 6.87 -7.10
C THR A 142 -2.17 6.69 -8.35
N ILE A 143 -0.85 6.92 -8.25
CA ILE A 143 0.09 6.73 -9.37
C ILE A 143 0.07 5.27 -9.82
N LEU A 144 0.15 4.34 -8.89
CA LEU A 144 0.12 2.90 -9.18
C LEU A 144 -1.20 2.46 -9.81
N THR A 145 -2.32 2.98 -9.32
CA THR A 145 -3.64 2.73 -9.90
C THR A 145 -3.73 3.28 -11.33
N LEU A 146 -3.23 4.48 -11.58
CA LEU A 146 -3.16 5.06 -12.92
C LEU A 146 -2.31 4.21 -13.86
N ILE A 147 -1.16 3.73 -13.39
CA ILE A 147 -0.30 2.81 -14.15
C ILE A 147 -1.07 1.52 -14.48
N ALA A 148 -1.75 0.91 -13.52
CA ALA A 148 -2.54 -0.31 -13.73
C ALA A 148 -3.70 -0.10 -14.70
N ILE A 149 -4.34 1.07 -14.68
CA ILE A 149 -5.43 1.43 -15.60
C ILE A 149 -4.91 1.69 -17.01
N PHE A 150 -3.86 2.50 -17.15
CA PHE A 150 -3.34 2.92 -18.46
C PHE A 150 -2.59 1.80 -19.18
N PHE A 151 -1.86 0.99 -18.42
CA PHE A 151 -1.02 -0.09 -18.95
C PHE A 151 -1.62 -1.49 -18.76
N GLY A 152 -2.92 -1.57 -18.48
CA GLY A 152 -3.67 -2.74 -18.02
C GLY A 152 -3.69 -3.97 -18.94
N LYS A 153 -2.97 -3.96 -20.07
CA LYS A 153 -2.84 -5.10 -20.97
C LYS A 153 -1.40 -5.49 -21.32
N ILE A 154 -0.42 -4.62 -21.07
CA ILE A 154 0.94 -4.75 -21.66
C ILE A 154 2.05 -4.82 -20.61
N ILE A 155 1.96 -4.06 -19.52
CA ILE A 155 3.14 -3.85 -18.64
C ILE A 155 3.21 -4.83 -17.48
N ILE A 156 2.12 -5.01 -16.73
CA ILE A 156 2.17 -5.78 -15.47
C ILE A 156 2.38 -7.28 -15.70
N THR A 157 1.95 -7.83 -16.84
CA THR A 157 2.21 -9.25 -17.19
C THR A 157 3.67 -9.56 -17.49
N ARG A 158 4.50 -8.52 -17.70
CA ARG A 158 5.95 -8.65 -17.98
C ARG A 158 6.81 -8.45 -16.74
N LEU A 159 6.23 -8.03 -15.62
CA LEU A 159 6.95 -7.77 -14.39
C LEU A 159 7.15 -9.07 -13.60
N ASN A 160 8.39 -9.36 -13.24
CA ASN A 160 8.71 -10.53 -12.42
C ASN A 160 8.35 -10.23 -10.96
N LYS A 161 7.19 -10.76 -10.51
CA LYS A 161 6.68 -10.59 -9.13
C LYS A 161 7.74 -10.93 -8.07
N LYS A 162 8.59 -11.94 -8.31
CA LYS A 162 9.68 -12.30 -7.39
C LYS A 162 10.71 -11.19 -7.22
N ILE A 163 11.05 -10.47 -8.30
CA ILE A 163 12.00 -9.35 -8.23
C ILE A 163 11.37 -8.20 -7.45
N ILE A 164 10.09 -7.89 -7.71
CA ILE A 164 9.42 -6.78 -7.03
C ILE A 164 9.25 -7.07 -5.53
N ASN A 165 8.76 -8.27 -5.17
CA ASN A 165 8.66 -8.69 -3.77
C ASN A 165 10.03 -8.68 -3.07
N LYS A 166 11.10 -9.04 -3.79
CA LYS A 166 12.47 -8.95 -3.27
C LYS A 166 12.89 -7.51 -2.98
N ILE A 167 12.66 -6.59 -3.90
CA ILE A 167 12.99 -5.17 -3.72
C ILE A 167 12.19 -4.59 -2.56
N ALA A 168 10.87 -4.82 -2.54
CA ALA A 168 10.00 -4.33 -1.48
C ALA A 168 10.39 -4.90 -0.10
N GLY A 169 10.69 -6.20 -0.02
CA GLY A 169 11.17 -6.82 1.21
C GLY A 169 12.49 -6.21 1.71
N ILE A 170 13.43 -5.92 0.80
CA ILE A 170 14.68 -5.23 1.13
C ILE A 170 14.40 -3.81 1.65
N VAL A 171 13.53 -3.05 0.97
CA VAL A 171 13.14 -1.70 1.42
C VAL A 171 12.58 -1.73 2.83
N PHE A 172 11.68 -2.67 3.13
CA PHE A 172 11.08 -2.81 4.46
C PHE A 172 12.10 -3.21 5.53
N ILE A 173 13.04 -4.10 5.22
CA ILE A 173 14.13 -4.44 6.15
C ILE A 173 15.03 -3.23 6.42
N ILE A 174 15.39 -2.46 5.38
CA ILE A 174 16.21 -1.25 5.53
C ILE A 174 15.48 -0.22 6.40
N LEU A 175 14.19 -0.02 6.18
CA LEU A 175 13.37 0.89 7.01
C LEU A 175 13.29 0.42 8.46
N GLY A 176 13.12 -0.88 8.69
CA GLY A 176 13.10 -1.43 10.04
C GLY A 176 14.43 -1.24 10.77
N LEU A 177 15.56 -1.44 10.08
CA LEU A 177 16.89 -1.15 10.63
C LEU A 177 17.09 0.35 10.87
N ALA A 178 16.62 1.21 9.98
CA ALA A 178 16.70 2.66 10.14
C ALA A 178 15.93 3.15 11.36
N PHE A 179 14.72 2.63 11.61
CA PHE A 179 13.93 2.96 12.81
C PHE A 179 14.52 2.44 14.12
N PHE A 180 15.40 1.45 14.07
CA PHE A 180 16.14 1.00 15.25
C PHE A 180 17.26 1.97 15.64
N ILE A 181 17.81 2.70 14.66
CA ILE A 181 18.99 3.56 14.81
C ILE A 181 18.59 5.02 15.08
N LEU A 182 17.52 5.50 14.43
CA LEU A 182 17.01 6.87 14.51
C LEU A 182 16.13 7.10 15.74
#